data_AF-A0A356W985-F1
#
_entry.id   AF-A0A356W985-F1
#
_cell.length_a   1.000
_cell.length_b   1.000
_cell.length_c   1.000
_cell.angle_alpha   90.00
_cell.angle_beta   90.00
_cell.angle_gamma   90.00
#
_symmetry.space_group_name_H-M   'P 1'
#
loop_
_entity.id
_entity.type
_entity.pdbx_description
1 polymer ?
#
loop_
_entity_poly.entity_id
_entity_poly.type
_entity_poly.pdbx_seq_one_letter_code
_entity_poly.pdbx_strand_id
1 'polypeptide(L)'
;GSVGSQSLTGIPHVHALRQALPESRIWPFEFEDGEMTEETLEGVKIVFAEIYPSLVPLKAEKGEAPDAAQVRQIAHHYSDLDGKGVLGRRISTNNSLDEGKISQIQAEEGWILGA
;
A
#
# COMPACT_ATOMS: atom_id res chain seq x y z
N GLY A 1 19.82 0.49 -4.79
CA GLY A 1 19.65 1.78 -5.50
C GLY A 1 19.38 2.86 -4.48
N SER A 2 19.78 4.10 -4.74
CA SER A 2 19.42 5.21 -3.84
C SER A 2 17.89 5.36 -3.84
N VAL A 3 17.26 5.28 -2.67
CA VAL A 3 15.79 5.39 -2.49
C VAL A 3 15.26 6.67 -3.17
N GLY A 4 16.06 7.74 -3.20
CA GLY A 4 15.70 9.00 -3.87
C GLY A 4 15.49 8.90 -5.39
N SER A 5 16.15 7.97 -6.10
CA SER A 5 15.92 7.82 -7.55
C SER A 5 14.61 7.10 -7.87
N GLN A 6 14.13 6.23 -6.97
CA GLN A 6 12.85 5.54 -7.09
C GLN A 6 11.69 6.48 -6.77
N SER A 7 11.84 7.36 -5.77
CA SER A 7 10.85 8.42 -5.50
C SER A 7 10.74 9.42 -6.65
N LEU A 8 11.86 9.80 -7.28
CA LEU A 8 11.88 10.78 -8.39
C LEU A 8 11.12 10.32 -9.63
N THR A 9 11.11 9.02 -9.93
CA THR A 9 10.41 8.46 -11.09
C THR A 9 9.05 7.86 -10.73
N GLY A 10 8.90 7.34 -9.52
CA GLY A 10 7.67 6.71 -9.03
C GLY A 10 6.55 7.72 -8.77
N ILE A 11 6.85 8.84 -8.09
CA ILE A 11 5.83 9.84 -7.71
C ILE A 11 5.13 10.44 -8.95
N PRO A 12 5.83 10.88 -10.01
CA PRO A 12 5.18 11.36 -11.22
C PRO A 12 4.29 10.30 -11.89
N HIS A 13 4.69 9.03 -11.83
CA HIS A 13 3.94 7.93 -12.43
C HIS A 13 2.64 7.63 -11.66
N VAL A 14 2.72 7.57 -10.33
CA VAL A 14 1.54 7.44 -9.46
C VAL A 14 0.60 8.63 -9.65
N HIS A 15 1.15 9.85 -9.77
CA HIS A 15 0.34 11.03 -10.05
C HIS A 15 -0.37 10.93 -11.42
N ALA A 16 0.32 10.51 -12.47
CA ALA A 16 -0.29 10.31 -13.79
C ALA A 16 -1.39 9.24 -13.78
N LEU A 17 -1.17 8.11 -13.09
CA LEU A 17 -2.17 7.06 -12.91
C LEU A 17 -3.40 7.58 -12.15
N ARG A 18 -3.20 8.36 -11.10
CA ARG A 18 -4.28 9.00 -10.34
C ARG A 18 -5.12 9.93 -11.23
N GLN A 19 -4.49 10.70 -12.11
CA GLN A 19 -5.21 11.58 -13.06
C GLN A 19 -6.03 10.77 -14.07
N ALA A 20 -5.52 9.62 -14.52
CA ALA A 20 -6.24 8.73 -15.45
C ALA A 20 -7.36 7.92 -14.78
N LEU A 21 -7.31 7.75 -13.45
CA LEU A 21 -8.22 6.92 -12.66
C LEU A 21 -8.88 7.78 -11.57
N PRO A 22 -9.90 8.59 -11.91
CA PRO A 22 -10.50 9.55 -10.96
C PRO A 22 -11.18 8.88 -9.75
N GLU A 23 -11.58 7.61 -9.88
CA GLU A 23 -12.14 6.78 -8.82
C GLU A 23 -11.03 6.09 -7.97
N SER A 24 -9.79 6.57 -8.05
CA SER A 24 -8.69 6.08 -7.22
C SER A 24 -8.48 6.89 -5.95
N ARG A 25 -7.94 6.25 -4.91
CA ARG A 25 -7.52 6.87 -3.65
C ARG A 25 -6.14 6.41 -3.24
N ILE A 26 -5.41 7.24 -2.50
CA ILE A 26 -4.10 6.95 -1.94
C ILE A 26 -4.28 6.67 -0.44
N TRP A 27 -3.93 5.47 -0.02
CA TRP A 27 -3.89 5.08 1.38
C TRP A 27 -2.51 5.37 1.99
N PRO A 28 -2.42 5.81 3.26
CA PRO A 28 -3.52 6.09 4.19
C PRO A 28 -4.11 7.51 4.05
N PHE A 29 -3.52 8.37 3.23
CA PHE A 29 -3.76 9.82 3.25
C PHE A 29 -5.19 10.26 2.92
N GLU A 30 -5.92 9.48 2.12
CA GLU A 30 -7.29 9.80 1.71
C GLU A 30 -8.36 9.00 2.45
N PHE A 31 -7.98 8.39 3.57
CA PHE A 31 -8.84 7.60 4.44
C PHE A 31 -8.71 8.12 5.88
N GLU A 32 -9.85 8.42 6.52
CA GLU A 32 -9.89 8.79 7.93
C GLU A 32 -9.31 7.64 8.77
N ASP A 33 -8.31 7.94 9.59
CA ASP A 33 -7.52 6.96 10.37
C ASP A 33 -6.99 5.77 9.53
N GLY A 34 -6.86 5.95 8.22
CA GLY A 34 -6.45 4.90 7.29
C GLY A 34 -7.31 3.64 7.36
N GLU A 35 -8.55 3.74 7.84
CA GLU A 35 -9.48 2.62 7.84
C GLU A 35 -10.17 2.50 6.48
N MET A 36 -10.25 1.26 5.99
CA MET A 36 -10.95 0.93 4.74
C MET A 36 -12.23 0.17 5.07
N THR A 37 -13.32 0.91 5.32
CA THR A 37 -14.68 0.41 5.52
C THR A 37 -15.48 0.44 4.21
N GLU A 38 -16.63 -0.25 4.17
CA GLU A 38 -17.54 -0.22 2.99
C GLU A 38 -17.97 1.22 2.65
N GLU A 39 -18.20 2.06 3.65
CA GLU A 39 -18.57 3.47 3.48
C GLU A 39 -17.41 4.29 2.89
N THR A 40 -16.20 4.16 3.43
CA THR A 40 -15.02 4.90 2.92
C THR A 40 -14.61 4.46 1.50
N LEU A 41 -15.02 3.27 1.08
CA LEU A 41 -14.76 2.72 -0.25
C LEU A 41 -15.88 2.99 -1.25
N GLU A 42 -16.96 3.68 -0.85
CA GLU A 42 -18.04 4.03 -1.76
C GLU A 42 -17.51 4.88 -2.93
N GLY A 43 -17.74 4.41 -4.16
CA GLY A 43 -17.25 5.07 -5.37
C GLY A 43 -15.74 4.92 -5.62
N VAL A 44 -15.00 4.21 -4.77
CA VAL A 44 -13.57 3.92 -4.96
C VAL A 44 -13.42 2.61 -5.72
N LYS A 45 -12.68 2.63 -6.83
CA LYS A 45 -12.37 1.42 -7.64
C LYS A 45 -10.95 0.92 -7.42
N ILE A 46 -10.04 1.82 -7.08
CA ILE A 46 -8.60 1.54 -6.99
C ILE A 46 -8.04 2.23 -5.76
N VAL A 47 -7.25 1.50 -4.98
CA VAL A 47 -6.48 2.06 -3.87
C VAL A 47 -5.00 1.88 -4.15
N PHE A 48 -4.26 2.99 -4.16
CA PHE A 48 -2.81 2.99 -4.17
C PHE A 48 -2.31 2.96 -2.73
N ALA A 49 -1.46 2.00 -2.40
CA ALA A 49 -0.84 1.88 -1.09
C ALA A 49 0.66 1.63 -1.26
N GLU A 50 1.47 2.16 -0.34
CA GLU A 50 2.87 1.82 -0.25
C GLU A 50 3.05 0.42 0.33
N ILE A 51 3.97 -0.34 -0.25
CA ILE A 51 4.29 -1.70 0.18
C ILE A 51 5.75 -1.78 0.61
N TYR A 52 6.06 -2.68 1.54
CA TYR A 52 7.43 -3.07 1.86
C TYR A 52 7.68 -4.50 1.38
N PRO A 53 8.31 -4.69 0.22
CA PRO A 53 8.38 -6.00 -0.42
C PRO A 53 9.09 -7.08 0.41
N SER A 54 9.98 -6.66 1.32
CA SER A 54 10.73 -7.56 2.21
C SER A 54 9.92 -8.12 3.38
N LEU A 55 8.61 -7.82 3.49
CA LEU A 55 7.71 -8.44 4.47
C LEU A 55 7.52 -9.95 4.24
N VAL A 56 7.71 -10.41 3.00
CA VAL A 56 7.49 -11.81 2.61
C VAL A 56 8.82 -12.44 2.17
N PRO A 57 9.10 -13.70 2.55
CA PRO A 57 10.33 -14.38 2.14
C PRO A 57 10.47 -14.47 0.62
N LEU A 58 11.61 -14.03 0.09
CA LEU A 58 11.87 -14.04 -1.35
C LEU A 58 12.01 -15.47 -1.90
N LYS A 59 11.27 -15.78 -2.97
CA LYS A 59 11.34 -17.00 -3.78
C LYS A 59 11.41 -16.60 -5.25
N ALA A 60 12.61 -16.22 -5.68
CA ALA A 60 12.89 -15.88 -7.07
C ALA A 60 12.98 -17.14 -7.93
N GLU A 61 12.40 -17.08 -9.14
CA GLU A 61 12.56 -18.11 -10.15
C GLU A 61 13.90 -17.98 -10.89
N LYS A 62 14.33 -19.05 -11.56
CA LYS A 62 15.61 -19.05 -12.27
C LYS A 62 15.58 -18.04 -13.42
N GLY A 63 16.42 -17.00 -13.32
CA GLY A 63 16.50 -15.92 -14.31
C GLY A 63 15.58 -14.73 -14.04
N GLU A 64 14.82 -14.76 -12.94
CA GLU A 64 13.99 -13.64 -12.51
C GLU A 64 14.83 -12.55 -11.83
N ALA A 65 14.52 -11.29 -12.12
CA ALA A 65 15.12 -10.17 -11.39
C ALA A 65 14.63 -10.18 -9.93
N PRO A 66 15.51 -10.05 -8.92
CA PRO A 66 15.13 -10.12 -7.51
C PRO A 66 14.02 -9.13 -7.12
N ASP A 67 14.08 -7.89 -7.62
CA ASP A 67 13.08 -6.87 -7.32
C ASP A 67 11.70 -7.23 -7.90
N ALA A 68 11.67 -7.81 -9.10
CA ALA A 68 10.43 -8.28 -9.72
C ALA A 68 9.82 -9.46 -8.95
N ALA A 69 10.68 -10.39 -8.50
CA ALA A 69 10.25 -11.51 -7.66
C ALA A 69 9.64 -11.02 -6.33
N GLN A 70 10.24 -10.01 -5.69
CA GLN A 70 9.71 -9.41 -4.47
C GLN A 70 8.32 -8.80 -4.68
N VAL A 71 8.14 -8.00 -5.74
CA VAL A 71 6.84 -7.38 -6.07
C VAL A 71 5.77 -8.45 -6.39
N ARG A 72 6.14 -9.46 -7.17
CA ARG A 72 5.24 -10.58 -7.49
C ARG A 72 4.77 -11.32 -6.24
N GLN A 73 5.69 -11.61 -5.32
CA GLN A 73 5.36 -12.37 -4.12
C GLN A 73 4.50 -11.62 -3.14
N ILE A 74 4.76 -10.33 -2.92
CA ILE A 74 3.91 -9.53 -2.02
C ILE A 74 2.52 -9.33 -2.63
N ALA A 75 2.41 -9.20 -3.96
CA ALA A 75 1.11 -9.20 -4.65
C ALA A 75 0.33 -10.51 -4.45
N HIS A 76 0.99 -11.67 -4.61
CA HIS A 76 0.37 -12.97 -4.31
C HIS A 76 -0.03 -13.11 -2.84
N HIS A 77 0.81 -12.64 -1.92
CA HIS A 77 0.51 -12.67 -0.50
C HIS A 77 -0.78 -11.91 -0.18
N TYR A 78 -0.94 -10.69 -0.72
CA TYR A 78 -2.17 -9.92 -0.53
C TYR A 78 -3.38 -10.55 -1.22
N SER A 79 -3.21 -11.12 -2.42
CA SER A 79 -4.27 -11.86 -3.10
C SER A 79 -4.75 -13.07 -2.29
N ASP A 80 -3.83 -13.81 -1.66
CA ASP A 80 -4.17 -14.94 -0.78
C ASP A 80 -4.90 -14.49 0.50
N LEU A 81 -4.57 -13.32 1.04
CA LEU A 81 -5.27 -12.74 2.19
C LEU A 81 -6.67 -12.23 1.82
N ASP A 82 -6.80 -11.65 0.64
CA ASP A 82 -8.07 -11.18 0.09
C ASP A 82 -9.03 -12.34 -0.18
N GLY A 83 -8.54 -13.40 -0.83
CA GLY A 83 -9.32 -14.63 -1.06
C GLY A 83 -9.78 -15.33 0.22
N LYS A 84 -9.18 -15.03 1.37
CA LYS A 84 -9.58 -15.52 2.70
C LYS A 84 -10.49 -14.54 3.46
N GLY A 85 -10.77 -13.36 2.89
CA GLY A 85 -11.54 -12.29 3.53
C GLY A 85 -10.86 -11.71 4.77
N VAL A 86 -9.52 -11.78 4.85
CA VAL A 86 -8.76 -11.33 6.03
C VAL A 86 -7.85 -10.14 5.73
N LEU A 87 -7.78 -9.72 4.47
CA LEU A 87 -6.95 -8.59 4.04
C LEU A 87 -7.34 -7.30 4.77
N GLY A 88 -8.63 -6.95 4.82
CA GLY A 88 -9.10 -5.71 5.46
C GLY A 88 -8.66 -5.57 6.92
N ARG A 89 -8.56 -6.67 7.69
CA ARG A 89 -8.08 -6.64 9.09
C ARG A 89 -6.59 -6.32 9.24
N ARG A 90 -5.82 -6.44 8.16
CA ARG A 90 -4.39 -6.11 8.09
C ARG A 90 -4.15 -4.73 7.48
N ILE A 91 -5.18 -4.10 6.92
CA ILE A 91 -5.14 -2.74 6.37
C ILE A 91 -5.86 -1.83 7.36
N SER A 92 -5.17 -1.46 8.44
CA SER A 92 -5.69 -0.53 9.42
C SER A 92 -4.55 0.18 10.09
N THR A 93 -4.74 1.48 10.37
CA THR A 93 -3.80 2.24 11.19
C THR A 93 -3.94 2.04 12.69
N ASN A 94 -4.96 1.28 13.07
CA ASN A 94 -5.44 1.19 14.44
C ASN A 94 -4.72 0.12 15.28
N ASN A 95 -3.83 -0.69 14.68
CA ASN A 95 -3.05 -1.69 15.42
C ASN A 95 -1.81 -1.10 16.12
N SER A 96 -1.45 0.15 15.82
CA SER A 96 -0.23 0.75 16.34
C SER A 96 -0.45 2.24 16.57
N LEU A 97 -0.65 2.60 17.86
CA LEU A 97 -0.48 3.93 18.49
C LEU A 97 -1.79 4.68 18.84
N ASP A 98 -1.72 5.42 19.97
CA ASP A 98 -2.72 6.38 20.46
C ASP A 98 -3.30 7.26 19.33
N GLU A 99 -4.60 7.56 19.39
CA GLU A 99 -5.34 8.40 18.43
C GLU A 99 -4.59 9.71 18.07
N GLY A 100 -3.91 10.34 19.04
CA GLY A 100 -3.14 11.57 18.82
C GLY A 100 -1.87 11.43 17.95
N LYS A 101 -1.35 10.21 17.75
CA LYS A 101 -0.20 9.93 16.89
C LYS A 101 -0.62 9.59 15.46
N ILE A 102 -1.82 9.06 15.25
CA ILE A 102 -2.33 8.68 13.93
C ILE A 102 -2.43 9.92 13.02
N SER A 103 -3.04 11.01 13.50
CA SER A 103 -3.17 12.24 12.70
C SER A 103 -1.82 12.89 12.36
N GLN A 104 -0.84 12.83 13.27
CA GLN A 104 0.48 13.41 13.04
C GLN A 104 1.30 12.57 12.05
N ILE A 105 1.25 11.24 12.18
CA ILE A 105 1.95 10.32 11.28
C ILE A 105 1.31 10.38 9.90
N GLN A 106 -0.03 10.40 9.77
CA GLN A 106 -0.68 10.59 8.47
C GLN A 106 -0.29 11.91 7.77
N ALA A 107 0.01 12.97 8.53
CA ALA A 107 0.42 14.24 7.95
C ALA A 107 1.91 14.28 7.54
N GLU A 108 2.78 13.49 8.19
CA GLU A 108 4.24 13.63 8.09
C GLU A 108 4.98 12.37 7.57
N GLU A 109 4.43 11.17 7.75
CA GLU A 109 5.07 9.87 7.47
C GLU A 109 4.08 8.84 6.85
N GLY A 110 4.36 8.37 5.63
CA GLY A 110 3.53 7.37 4.96
C GLY A 110 3.49 6.02 5.70
N TRP A 111 2.37 5.30 5.57
CA TRP A 111 2.25 3.95 6.14
C TRP A 111 2.52 2.87 5.10
N ILE A 112 3.13 1.80 5.58
CA ILE A 112 3.40 0.60 4.81
C ILE A 112 2.26 -0.38 5.05
N LEU A 113 1.61 -0.81 3.97
CA LEU A 113 0.59 -1.85 4.05
C LEU A 113 1.18 -3.12 4.68
N GLY A 114 0.55 -3.63 5.73
CA GLY A 114 0.91 -4.91 6.37
C GLY A 114 2.12 -4.93 7.31
N ALA A 115 2.70 -3.76 7.62
CA ALA A 115 3.74 -3.60 8.64
C ALA A 115 3.18 -3.66 10.08
#